data_AF-A0A6M6E9M3-F1
#
_entry.id   AF-A0A6M6E9M3-F1
#
_cell.length_a   1.000
_cell.length_b   1.000
_cell.length_c   1.000
_cell.angle_alpha   90.00
_cell.angle_beta   90.00
_cell.angle_gamma   90.00
#
_symmetry.space_group_name_H-M   'P 1'
#
loop_
_entity.id
_entity.type
_entity.pdbx_description
1 polymer ?
#
loop_
_entity_poly.entity_id
_entity_poly.type
_entity_poly.pdbx_seq_one_letter_code
_entity_poly.pdbx_strand_id
1 'polypeptide(L)'
;MPHFLIFALMFAFHHFLSTRASVYWGAIIPGAYLVYCGWIFTSHQVDHPIKLTLLLLLGLGMFLTNWEKGRKIFKEKQKNELNKMKTQDI
;
A
#
# COMPACT_ATOMS: atom_id res chain seq x y z
N MET A 1 7.69 25.87 -12.93
CA MET A 1 8.08 24.53 -12.46
C MET A 1 6.81 23.79 -11.98
N PRO A 2 6.01 23.20 -12.88
CA PRO A 2 4.63 22.74 -12.60
C PRO A 2 4.56 21.35 -11.92
N HIS A 3 5.63 20.91 -11.28
CA HIS A 3 5.75 19.54 -10.75
C HIS A 3 4.92 19.33 -9.48
N PHE A 4 4.69 20.40 -8.70
CA PHE A 4 3.92 20.35 -7.45
C PHE A 4 2.44 20.01 -7.66
N LEU A 5 1.84 20.44 -8.77
CA LEU A 5 0.44 20.13 -9.11
C LEU A 5 0.24 18.64 -9.41
N ILE A 6 1.23 18.00 -10.03
CA ILE A 6 1.20 16.57 -10.35
C ILE A 6 1.25 15.75 -9.07
N PHE A 7 2.12 16.13 -8.13
CA PHE A 7 2.19 15.48 -6.81
C PHE A 7 0.91 15.63 -6.00
N ALA A 8 0.31 16.83 -5.98
CA ALA A 8 -0.93 17.08 -5.26
C ALA A 8 -2.10 16.27 -5.84
N LEU A 9 -2.21 16.18 -7.18
CA LEU A 9 -3.24 15.38 -7.84
C LEU A 9 -3.06 13.88 -7.55
N MET A 10 -1.81 13.41 -7.57
CA MET A 10 -1.47 12.01 -7.27
C MET A 10 -1.79 11.67 -5.81
N PHE A 11 -1.55 12.58 -4.86
CA PHE A 11 -1.89 12.41 -3.44
C PHE A 11 -3.41 12.40 -3.20
N ALA A 12 -4.16 13.26 -3.89
CA ALA A 12 -5.61 13.31 -3.80
C ALA A 12 -6.26 12.03 -4.35
N PHE A 13 -5.78 11.53 -5.50
CA PHE A 13 -6.17 10.22 -6.02
C PHE A 13 -5.79 9.09 -5.06
N HIS A 14 -4.62 9.19 -4.43
CA HIS A 14 -4.15 8.22 -3.44
C HIS A 14 -5.09 8.11 -2.24
N HIS A 15 -5.49 9.25 -1.70
CA HIS A 15 -6.38 9.30 -0.54
C HIS A 15 -7.80 8.84 -0.90
N PHE A 16 -8.34 9.33 -2.00
CA PHE A 16 -9.73 9.07 -2.42
C PHE A 16 -10.01 7.60 -2.71
N LEU A 17 -9.08 6.91 -3.35
CA LEU A 17 -9.30 5.52 -3.70
C LEU A 17 -8.91 4.56 -2.55
N SER A 18 -8.04 4.96 -1.62
CA SER A 18 -7.76 4.20 -0.38
C SER A 18 -9.01 4.02 0.50
N THR A 19 -9.93 5.00 0.47
CA THR A 19 -11.19 4.95 1.20
C THR A 19 -12.22 3.98 0.61
N ARG A 20 -12.00 3.42 -0.59
CA ARG A 20 -13.03 2.73 -1.40
C ARG A 20 -12.83 1.21 -1.57
N ALA A 21 -12.15 0.54 -0.63
CA ALA A 21 -12.23 -0.93 -0.46
C ALA A 21 -11.60 -1.83 -1.55
N SER A 22 -10.72 -1.31 -2.40
CA SER A 22 -10.11 -2.10 -3.49
C SER A 22 -8.73 -2.67 -3.14
N VAL A 23 -8.54 -3.98 -3.40
CA VAL A 23 -7.27 -4.73 -3.31
C VAL A 23 -6.09 -3.97 -3.91
N TYR A 24 -6.34 -3.19 -4.95
CA TYR A 24 -5.33 -2.44 -5.68
C TYR A 24 -4.63 -1.36 -4.84
N TRP A 25 -5.23 -0.89 -3.73
CA TRP A 25 -4.61 0.11 -2.84
C TRP A 25 -3.44 -0.42 -2.03
N GLY A 26 -3.56 -1.65 -1.55
CA GLY A 26 -2.45 -2.29 -0.85
C GLY A 26 -1.33 -2.76 -1.79
N ALA A 27 -1.58 -2.84 -3.10
CA ALA A 27 -0.55 -3.09 -4.11
C ALA A 27 0.14 -1.78 -4.58
N ILE A 28 -0.58 -0.66 -4.53
CA ILE A 28 -0.07 0.67 -4.90
C ILE A 28 1.03 1.14 -3.94
N ILE A 29 0.93 0.81 -2.67
CA ILE A 29 1.92 1.17 -1.64
C ILE A 29 3.29 0.51 -1.91
N PRO A 30 3.40 -0.82 -2.11
CA PRO A 30 4.64 -1.45 -2.54
C PRO A 30 5.10 -0.95 -3.91
N GLY A 31 4.19 -0.64 -4.84
CA GLY A 31 4.54 -0.03 -6.13
C GLY A 31 5.21 1.34 -5.98
N ALA A 32 4.64 2.24 -5.17
CA ALA A 32 5.21 3.55 -4.89
C ALA A 32 6.57 3.45 -4.18
N TYR A 33 6.72 2.48 -3.27
CA TYR A 33 7.98 2.20 -2.60
C TYR A 33 9.08 1.76 -3.59
N LEU A 34 8.74 0.90 -4.56
CA LEU A 34 9.68 0.49 -5.61
C LEU A 34 10.10 1.66 -6.51
N VAL A 35 9.17 2.53 -6.89
CA VAL A 35 9.48 3.73 -7.69
C VAL A 35 10.41 4.67 -6.91
N TYR A 36 10.16 4.86 -5.62
CA TYR A 36 11.00 5.68 -4.76
C TYR A 36 12.42 5.11 -4.61
N CYS A 37 12.53 3.79 -4.40
CA CYS A 37 13.83 3.12 -4.37
C CYS A 37 14.56 3.21 -5.72
N GLY A 38 13.84 3.05 -6.84
CA GLY A 38 14.39 3.22 -8.19
C GLY A 38 14.95 4.62 -8.41
N TRP A 39 14.22 5.65 -7.96
CA TRP A 39 14.66 7.05 -8.06
C TRP A 39 15.92 7.35 -7.25
N ILE A 40 16.00 6.84 -6.02
CA ILE A 40 17.19 6.96 -5.16
C ILE A 40 18.39 6.26 -5.81
N PHE A 41 18.17 5.10 -6.42
CA PHE A 41 19.21 4.35 -7.12
C PHE A 41 19.74 5.10 -8.36
N THR A 42 18.85 5.67 -9.19
CA THR A 42 19.24 6.42 -10.40
C THR A 42 19.88 7.78 -10.07
N SER A 43 19.52 8.38 -8.94
CA SER A 43 20.07 9.67 -8.51
C SER A 43 21.48 9.56 -7.91
N HIS A 44 22.08 8.36 -7.85
CA HIS A 44 23.39 8.08 -7.24
C HIS A 44 23.54 8.61 -5.80
N GLN A 45 22.43 8.85 -5.09
CA GLN A 45 22.40 9.36 -3.71
C GLN A 45 22.70 8.26 -2.67
N VAL A 46 23.35 7.18 -3.09
CA VAL A 46 23.52 5.97 -2.28
C VAL A 46 24.99 5.63 -2.18
N ASP A 47 25.59 5.95 -1.05
CA ASP A 47 26.99 5.62 -0.75
C ASP A 47 27.21 4.10 -0.61
N HIS A 48 26.17 3.35 -0.22
CA HIS A 48 26.24 1.89 -0.02
C HIS A 48 25.01 1.15 -0.57
N PRO A 49 25.10 0.56 -1.79
CA PRO A 49 23.95 -0.11 -2.44
C PRO A 49 23.45 -1.34 -1.67
N ILE A 50 24.31 -2.00 -0.90
CA ILE A 50 23.95 -3.13 -0.04
C ILE A 50 22.97 -2.69 1.07
N LYS A 51 23.23 -1.53 1.71
CA LYS A 51 22.38 -0.98 2.77
C LYS A 51 20.99 -0.63 2.24
N LEU A 52 20.93 -0.06 1.04
CA LEU A 52 19.67 0.25 0.34
C LEU A 52 18.87 -1.02 0.05
N THR A 53 19.53 -2.06 -0.46
CA THR A 53 18.87 -3.33 -0.81
C THR A 53 18.30 -4.01 0.42
N LEU A 54 19.04 -4.02 1.53
CA LEU A 54 18.57 -4.58 2.81
C LEU A 54 17.34 -3.82 3.35
N LEU A 55 17.39 -2.48 3.28
CA LEU A 55 16.28 -1.62 3.70
C LEU A 55 15.04 -1.85 2.83
N LEU A 56 15.23 -1.99 1.52
CA LEU A 56 14.17 -2.27 0.55
C LEU A 56 13.47 -3.59 0.88
N LEU A 57 14.24 -4.65 1.12
CA LEU A 57 13.74 -5.98 1.42
C LEU A 57 12.92 -6.01 2.72
N LEU A 58 13.43 -5.36 3.77
CA LEU A 58 12.74 -5.20 5.04
C LEU A 58 11.45 -4.37 4.91
N GLY A 59 11.52 -3.23 4.22
CA GLY A 59 10.37 -2.37 3.98
C GLY A 59 9.26 -3.10 3.23
N LEU A 60 9.60 -3.75 2.12
CA LEU A 60 8.64 -4.52 1.31
C LEU A 60 7.98 -5.64 2.12
N GLY A 61 8.77 -6.38 2.92
CA GLY A 61 8.27 -7.45 3.77
C GLY A 61 7.26 -6.97 4.81
N MET A 62 7.52 -5.84 5.46
CA MET A 62 6.57 -5.23 6.40
C MET A 62 5.30 -4.75 5.70
N PHE A 63 5.42 -4.13 4.52
CA PHE A 63 4.25 -3.67 3.76
C PHE A 63 3.34 -4.83 3.34
N LEU A 64 3.91 -5.92 2.81
CA LEU A 64 3.14 -7.10 2.42
C LEU A 64 2.46 -7.75 3.63
N THR A 65 3.18 -7.90 4.75
CA THR A 65 2.63 -8.50 5.97
C THR A 65 1.47 -7.70 6.54
N ASN A 66 1.59 -6.36 6.60
CA ASN A 66 0.52 -5.50 7.09
C ASN A 66 -0.69 -5.50 6.15
N TRP A 67 -0.45 -5.55 4.84
CA TRP A 67 -1.52 -5.62 3.86
C TRP A 67 -2.31 -6.94 3.97
N GLU A 68 -1.63 -8.07 4.10
CA GLU A 68 -2.28 -9.37 4.29
C GLU A 68 -3.15 -9.39 5.55
N LYS A 69 -2.62 -8.89 6.68
CA LYS A 69 -3.37 -8.75 7.93
C LYS A 69 -4.61 -7.88 7.77
N GLY A 70 -4.49 -6.71 7.14
CA GLY A 70 -5.62 -5.83 6.87
C GLY A 70 -6.71 -6.50 6.03
N ARG A 71 -6.32 -7.30 5.02
CA ARG A 71 -7.25 -8.07 4.19
C ARG A 71 -7.95 -9.18 4.98
N LYS A 72 -7.25 -9.86 5.87
CA LYS A 72 -7.83 -10.89 6.73
C LYS A 72 -8.93 -10.32 7.63
N ILE A 73 -8.66 -9.18 8.28
CA ILE A 73 -9.62 -8.49 9.15
C ILE A 73 -10.86 -8.06 8.36
N PHE A 74 -10.68 -7.50 7.16
CA PHE A 74 -11.81 -7.10 6.31
C PHE A 74 -12.69 -8.30 5.90
N LYS A 75 -12.08 -9.43 5.53
CA LYS A 75 -12.81 -10.66 5.22
C LYS A 75 -13.57 -11.21 6.42
N GLU A 76 -12.97 -11.19 7.61
CA GLU A 76 -13.63 -11.61 8.85
C GLU A 76 -14.82 -10.72 9.19
N LYS A 77 -14.69 -9.40 9.00
CA LYS A 77 -15.79 -8.46 9.19
C LYS A 77 -16.96 -8.76 8.25
N GLN A 78 -16.69 -8.96 6.95
CA GLN A 78 -17.74 -9.36 5.99
C GLN A 78 -18.43 -10.68 6.38
N LYS A 79 -17.65 -11.68 6.81
CA LYS A 79 -18.18 -12.98 7.23
C LYS A 79 -19.09 -12.83 8.45
N ASN A 80 -18.72 -12.00 9.42
CA ASN A 80 -19.52 -11.74 10.61
C ASN A 80 -20.83 -11.00 10.27
N GLU A 81 -20.79 -10.03 9.36
CA GLU A 81 -22.03 -9.36 8.91
C GLU A 81 -22.96 -10.31 8.16
N LEU A 82 -22.41 -11.18 7.30
CA LEU A 82 -23.21 -12.19 6.60
C LEU A 82 -23.84 -13.21 7.57
N ASN A 83 -23.09 -13.65 8.58
CA ASN A 83 -23.63 -14.55 9.61
C ASN A 83 -24.74 -13.88 10.41
N LYS A 84 -24.59 -12.59 10.75
CA LYS A 84 -25.62 -11.83 11.46
C LYS A 84 -26.92 -11.76 10.66
N MET A 85 -26.84 -11.51 9.35
CA MET A 85 -28.00 -11.53 8.45
C MET A 85 -28.66 -12.90 8.41
N LYS A 86 -27.86 -13.99 8.29
CA LYS A 86 -28.40 -15.37 8.31
C LYS A 86 -29.11 -15.73 9.60
N THR A 87 -28.61 -15.30 10.76
CA THR A 87 -29.25 -15.63 12.05
C THR A 87 -30.53 -14.84 12.28
N GLN A 88 -30.71 -13.68 11.63
CA GLN A 88 -31.93 -12.87 11.73
C GLN A 88 -33.02 -13.28 10.73
N ASP A 89 -32.68 -14.13 9.75
CA ASP A 89 -33.60 -14.65 8.72
C ASP A 89 -34.30 -15.96 9.14
N ILE A 90 -33.86 -16.57 10.26
CA ILE A 90 -34.41 -17.80 10.86
C ILE A 90 -35.31 -17.41 12.03
#